data_AF-A0A1Y4RZR2-F1
#
_entry.id   AF-A0A1Y4RZR2-F1
#
_cell.length_a   1.000
_cell.length_b   1.000
_cell.length_c   1.000
_cell.angle_alpha   90.00
_cell.angle_beta   90.00
_cell.angle_gamma   90.00
#
_symmetry.space_group_name_H-M   'P 1'
#
loop_
_entity.id
_entity.type
_entity.pdbx_description
1 polymer ?
#
loop_
_entity_poly.entity_id
_entity_poly.type
_entity_poly.pdbx_seq_one_letter_code
_entity_poly.pdbx_strand_id
1 'polypeptide(L)'
;MLLRQMKYFAAVVECGSFTEAAEQCYISQSAISQQIRTLEKELGVELLHRRNRKFTVTTAGEYFYSQCGCYAEISRSNPLSGKESVRLEELKRLPCILISSREQQGAEQKYYQNTLGFGGNYLFADSLEKGRLLVVSGRGFLPIESVGTLPPAGDFICRLPIYQGDRQIMRNYCAFWRKEQANYYIEEFADTLKRLLEKRKNE
;
A
#
# COMPACT_ATOMS: atom_id res chain seq x y z
N MET A 1 13.25 -14.40 5.94
CA MET A 1 14.05 -14.10 4.74
C MET A 1 13.22 -13.60 3.54
N LEU A 2 11.88 -13.44 3.62
CA LEU A 2 11.06 -12.94 2.50
C LEU A 2 11.01 -11.40 2.33
N LEU A 3 11.05 -10.61 3.40
CA LEU A 3 10.76 -9.16 3.33
C LEU A 3 11.73 -8.36 2.43
N ARG A 4 13.01 -8.76 2.35
CA ARG A 4 14.00 -8.07 1.52
C ARG A 4 13.79 -8.34 0.03
N GLN A 5 13.43 -9.57 -0.33
CA GLN A 5 13.09 -9.94 -1.70
C GLN A 5 11.79 -9.29 -2.16
N MET A 6 10.82 -9.13 -1.26
CA MET A 6 9.58 -8.37 -1.51
C MET A 6 9.87 -6.91 -1.84
N LYS A 7 10.74 -6.25 -1.07
CA LYS A 7 11.18 -4.87 -1.35
C LYS A 7 11.83 -4.75 -2.72
N TYR A 8 12.63 -5.74 -3.11
CA TYR A 8 13.28 -5.79 -4.41
C TYR A 8 12.30 -6.02 -5.56
N PHE A 9 11.32 -6.90 -5.39
CA PHE A 9 10.25 -7.09 -6.35
C PHE A 9 9.43 -5.81 -6.53
N ALA A 10 9.00 -5.18 -5.43
CA ALA A 10 8.28 -3.91 -5.44
C ALA A 10 9.06 -2.82 -6.19
N ALA A 11 10.34 -2.64 -5.86
CA ALA A 11 11.20 -1.66 -6.54
C ALA A 11 11.32 -1.93 -8.05
N VAL A 12 11.43 -3.20 -8.46
CA VAL A 12 11.47 -3.56 -9.89
C VAL A 12 10.16 -3.20 -10.58
N VAL A 13 9.01 -3.51 -9.97
CA VAL A 13 7.69 -3.16 -10.54
C VAL A 13 7.49 -1.64 -10.61
N GLU A 14 7.88 -0.89 -9.58
CA GLU A 14 7.76 0.57 -9.51
C GLU A 14 8.63 1.30 -10.52
N CYS A 15 9.90 0.90 -10.67
CA CYS A 15 10.80 1.52 -11.62
C CYS A 15 10.53 1.08 -13.07
N GLY A 16 9.87 -0.07 -13.28
CA GLY A 16 9.79 -0.68 -14.61
C GLY A 16 11.15 -1.10 -15.19
N SER A 17 12.21 -1.09 -14.37
CA SER A 17 13.60 -1.33 -14.77
C SER A 17 14.38 -2.02 -13.66
N PHE A 18 15.04 -3.13 -13.98
CA PHE A 18 15.92 -3.83 -13.05
C PHE A 18 17.16 -3.00 -12.69
N THR A 19 17.64 -2.15 -13.60
CA THR A 19 18.84 -1.34 -13.37
C THR A 19 18.52 -0.22 -12.37
N GLU A 20 17.46 0.54 -12.61
CA GLU A 20 17.05 1.63 -11.72
C GLU A 20 16.66 1.10 -10.33
N ALA A 21 15.94 -0.02 -10.27
CA ALA A 21 15.59 -0.65 -9.00
C ALA A 21 16.82 -1.12 -8.21
N ALA A 22 17.87 -1.62 -8.90
CA ALA A 22 19.12 -2.03 -8.28
C ALA A 22 19.88 -0.84 -7.68
N GLU A 23 19.93 0.28 -8.41
CA GLU A 23 20.52 1.54 -7.94
C GLU A 23 19.79 2.08 -6.70
N GLN A 24 18.45 2.16 -6.74
CA GLN A 24 17.64 2.60 -5.60
C GLN A 24 17.79 1.67 -4.38
N CYS A 25 18.03 0.38 -4.62
CA CYS A 25 18.22 -0.62 -3.57
C CYS A 25 19.69 -0.79 -3.14
N TYR A 26 20.62 -0.01 -3.71
CA TYR A 26 22.07 -0.08 -3.44
C TYR A 26 22.67 -1.49 -3.63
N ILE A 27 22.27 -2.19 -4.69
CA ILE A 27 22.79 -3.52 -5.05
C ILE A 27 23.06 -3.63 -6.56
N SER A 28 23.71 -4.71 -7.01
CA SER A 28 23.91 -4.93 -8.44
C SER A 28 22.64 -5.42 -9.14
N GLN A 29 22.51 -5.12 -10.43
CA GLN A 29 21.42 -5.61 -11.27
C GLN A 29 21.37 -7.15 -11.30
N SER A 30 22.52 -7.83 -11.29
CA SER A 30 22.59 -9.29 -11.21
C SER A 30 22.08 -9.81 -9.86
N ALA A 31 22.39 -9.13 -8.76
CA ALA A 31 21.93 -9.51 -7.43
C ALA A 31 20.41 -9.36 -7.29
N ILE A 32 19.83 -8.22 -7.71
CA ILE A 32 18.38 -8.01 -7.62
C ILE A 32 17.62 -9.03 -8.49
N SER A 33 18.14 -9.31 -9.69
CA SER A 33 17.59 -10.31 -10.60
C SER A 33 17.59 -11.72 -9.99
N GLN A 34 18.68 -12.10 -9.32
CA GLN A 34 18.79 -13.38 -8.63
C GLN A 34 17.84 -13.46 -7.43
N GLN A 35 17.74 -12.39 -6.63
CA GLN A 35 16.81 -12.34 -5.49
C GLN A 35 15.35 -12.51 -5.92
N ILE A 36 14.94 -11.93 -7.04
CA ILE A 36 13.59 -12.13 -7.58
C ILE A 36 13.40 -13.56 -8.07
N ARG A 37 14.38 -14.17 -8.75
CA ARG A 37 14.28 -15.59 -9.15
C ARG A 37 14.16 -16.52 -7.95
N THR A 38 14.90 -16.22 -6.87
CA THR A 38 14.80 -16.99 -5.61
C THR A 38 13.40 -16.85 -5.01
N LEU A 39 12.84 -15.64 -5.00
CA LEU A 39 11.47 -15.38 -4.56
C LEU A 39 10.44 -16.17 -5.38
N GLU A 40 10.53 -16.11 -6.71
CA GLU A 40 9.67 -16.86 -7.63
C GLU A 40 9.76 -18.38 -7.37
N LYS A 41 10.98 -18.89 -7.12
CA LYS A 41 11.21 -20.31 -6.79
C LYS A 41 10.63 -20.71 -5.44
N GLU A 42 10.77 -19.87 -4.42
CA GLU A 42 10.22 -20.09 -3.08
C GLU A 42 8.68 -20.10 -3.11
N LEU A 43 8.08 -19.15 -3.84
CA LEU A 43 6.64 -19.08 -4.04
C LEU A 43 6.11 -20.17 -4.98
N GLY A 44 6.97 -20.71 -5.85
CA GLY A 44 6.57 -21.71 -6.86
C GLY A 44 5.80 -21.13 -8.04
N VAL A 45 5.88 -19.81 -8.26
CA VAL A 45 5.16 -19.10 -9.31
C VAL A 45 6.06 -18.00 -9.91
N GLU A 46 5.96 -17.78 -11.22
CA GLU A 46 6.64 -16.67 -11.89
C GLU A 46 5.89 -15.36 -11.63
N LEU A 47 6.58 -14.33 -11.11
CA LEU A 47 6.01 -13.02 -10.83
C LEU A 47 6.29 -12.02 -11.97
N LEU A 48 7.35 -12.23 -12.75
CA LEU A 48 7.68 -11.42 -13.93
C LEU A 48 7.88 -12.28 -15.18
N HIS A 49 7.23 -11.94 -16.29
CA HIS A 49 7.58 -12.46 -17.60
C HIS A 49 8.75 -11.64 -18.17
N ARG A 50 9.90 -12.30 -18.34
CA ARG A 50 11.10 -11.65 -18.89
C ARG A 50 11.17 -11.93 -20.39
N ARG A 51 10.97 -10.90 -21.22
CA ARG A 51 11.05 -11.01 -22.69
C ARG A 51 12.10 -10.05 -23.21
N ASN A 52 13.25 -10.60 -23.61
CA ASN A 52 14.43 -9.84 -24.03
C ASN A 52 14.90 -8.87 -22.94
N ARG A 53 15.18 -7.60 -23.30
CA ARG A 53 15.62 -6.54 -22.36
C ARG A 53 14.47 -5.89 -21.58
N LYS A 54 13.23 -6.37 -21.74
CA LYS A 54 12.04 -5.85 -21.06
C LYS A 54 11.40 -6.95 -20.22
N PHE A 55 10.63 -6.56 -19.22
CA PHE A 55 9.78 -7.47 -18.46
C PHE A 55 8.36 -6.93 -18.42
N THR A 56 7.42 -7.83 -18.18
CA THR A 56 6.04 -7.51 -17.81
C THR A 56 5.73 -8.23 -16.51
N VAL A 57 4.88 -7.65 -15.68
CA VAL A 57 4.41 -8.31 -14.45
C VAL A 57 3.47 -9.43 -14.87
N THR A 58 3.64 -10.63 -14.32
CA THR A 58 2.67 -11.71 -14.55
C THR A 58 1.40 -11.41 -13.77
N THR A 59 0.32 -12.12 -14.07
CA THR A 59 -0.86 -12.07 -13.21
C THR A 59 -0.51 -12.42 -11.76
N ALA A 60 0.32 -13.45 -11.50
CA ALA A 60 0.87 -13.79 -10.18
C ALA A 60 1.66 -12.65 -9.53
N GLY A 61 2.43 -11.89 -10.31
CA GLY A 61 3.08 -10.66 -9.85
C GLY A 61 2.09 -9.58 -9.42
N GLU A 62 0.97 -9.43 -10.14
CA GLU A 62 -0.11 -8.52 -9.77
C GLU A 62 -0.89 -8.99 -8.53
N TYR A 63 -1.12 -10.31 -8.37
CA TYR A 63 -1.65 -10.91 -7.13
C TYR A 63 -0.74 -10.63 -5.93
N PHE A 64 0.58 -10.74 -6.17
CA PHE A 64 1.60 -10.56 -5.15
C PHE A 64 1.85 -9.08 -4.83
N TYR A 65 1.48 -8.15 -5.71
CA TYR A 65 1.73 -6.73 -5.54
C TYR A 65 0.58 -5.91 -6.12
N SER A 66 -0.28 -5.44 -5.22
CA SER A 66 -1.34 -4.50 -5.55
C SER A 66 -0.97 -3.11 -5.05
N GLN A 67 -1.06 -2.11 -5.93
CA GLN A 67 -0.97 -0.71 -5.55
C GLN A 67 -2.37 -0.13 -5.34
N CYS A 68 -2.63 0.37 -4.14
CA CYS A 68 -3.86 1.07 -3.80
C CYS A 68 -3.54 2.55 -3.55
N GLY A 69 -4.34 3.45 -4.12
CA GLY A 69 -4.21 4.87 -3.85
C GLY A 69 -4.51 5.18 -2.39
N CYS A 70 -3.68 6.02 -1.78
CA CYS A 70 -3.91 6.51 -0.43
C CYS A 70 -4.82 7.75 -0.47
N TYR A 71 -5.76 7.79 0.46
CA TYR A 71 -6.74 8.85 0.64
C TYR A 71 -6.72 9.33 2.09
N ALA A 72 -7.00 10.60 2.32
CA ALA A 72 -7.24 11.16 3.64
C ALA A 72 -8.75 11.27 3.87
N GLU A 73 -9.24 10.60 4.90
CA GLU A 73 -10.53 10.94 5.50
C GLU A 73 -10.33 12.12 6.46
N ILE A 74 -11.01 13.22 6.17
CA ILE A 74 -11.01 14.45 6.97
C ILE A 74 -12.45 14.87 7.27
N SER A 75 -12.64 15.60 8.38
CA SER A 75 -13.94 16.19 8.68
C SER A 75 -14.38 17.14 7.55
N ARG A 76 -15.66 17.15 7.20
CA ARG A 76 -16.24 18.17 6.30
C ARG A 76 -16.15 19.59 6.87
N SER A 77 -15.96 19.75 8.17
CA SER A 77 -15.67 21.07 8.77
C SER A 77 -14.21 21.50 8.61
N ASN A 78 -13.32 20.62 8.14
CA ASN A 78 -11.91 20.96 7.92
C ASN A 78 -11.78 21.86 6.66
N PRO A 79 -10.95 22.91 6.68
CA PRO A 79 -10.72 23.77 5.52
C PRO A 79 -10.22 23.05 4.26
N LEU A 80 -9.58 21.88 4.41
CA LEU A 80 -9.12 21.08 3.27
C LEU A 80 -10.25 20.33 2.57
N SER A 81 -11.43 20.20 3.18
CA SER A 81 -12.55 19.36 2.68
C SER A 81 -13.14 19.81 1.34
N GLY A 82 -12.98 21.08 0.96
CA GLY A 82 -13.46 21.62 -0.32
C GLY A 82 -12.49 21.42 -1.49
N LYS A 83 -11.34 20.76 -1.27
CA LYS A 83 -10.36 20.50 -2.33
C LYS A 83 -10.68 19.20 -3.06
N GLU A 84 -10.19 19.05 -4.29
CA GLU A 84 -10.25 17.79 -5.02
C GLU A 84 -9.19 16.78 -4.56
N SER A 85 -8.08 17.27 -4.01
CA SER A 85 -6.97 16.47 -3.49
C SER A 85 -6.22 17.20 -2.38
N VAL A 86 -5.40 16.48 -1.62
CA VAL A 86 -4.54 17.06 -0.57
C VAL A 86 -3.08 16.68 -0.79
N ARG A 87 -2.16 17.60 -0.53
CA ARG A 87 -0.72 17.31 -0.52
C ARG A 87 -0.27 16.84 0.85
N LEU A 88 0.71 15.94 0.87
CA LEU A 88 1.27 15.40 2.11
C LEU A 88 1.76 16.50 3.06
N GLU A 89 2.33 17.60 2.51
CA GLU A 89 2.79 18.76 3.27
C GLU A 89 1.66 19.47 4.04
N GLU A 90 0.44 19.46 3.49
CA GLU A 90 -0.74 20.08 4.11
C GLU A 90 -1.24 19.23 5.27
N LEU A 91 -1.10 17.90 5.15
CA LEU A 91 -1.49 16.94 6.18
C LEU A 91 -0.53 16.91 7.37
N LYS A 92 0.74 17.28 7.20
CA LYS A 92 1.74 17.32 8.30
C LYS A 92 1.34 18.20 9.49
N ARG A 93 0.38 19.11 9.30
CA ARG A 93 -0.15 20.01 10.34
C ARG A 93 -1.29 19.37 11.15
N LEU A 94 -1.85 18.25 10.69
CA LEU A 94 -2.95 17.55 11.32
C LEU A 94 -2.44 16.26 11.95
N PRO A 95 -2.97 15.83 13.11
CA PRO A 95 -2.64 14.52 13.64
C PRO A 95 -3.08 13.41 12.68
N CYS A 96 -2.20 12.43 12.46
CA CYS A 96 -2.46 11.24 11.66
C CYS A 96 -3.07 10.16 12.56
N ILE A 97 -4.31 9.75 12.28
CA ILE A 97 -5.04 8.74 13.06
C ILE A 97 -4.75 7.38 12.43
N LEU A 98 -4.13 6.46 13.16
CA LEU A 98 -3.80 5.11 12.70
C LEU A 98 -4.69 4.06 13.36
N ILE A 99 -5.20 3.11 12.57
CA ILE A 99 -5.91 1.95 13.10
C ILE A 99 -4.87 0.87 13.43
N SER A 100 -4.65 0.61 14.72
CA SER A 100 -3.63 -0.32 15.18
C SER A 100 -3.96 -0.84 16.57
N SER A 101 -3.72 -2.13 16.81
CA SER A 101 -3.66 -2.68 18.18
C SER A 101 -2.50 -2.05 18.94
N ARG A 102 -2.56 -2.04 20.29
CA ARG A 102 -1.55 -1.40 21.14
C ARG A 102 -0.14 -1.94 20.90
N GLU A 103 -0.03 -3.23 20.66
CA GLU A 103 1.23 -3.94 20.43
C GLU A 103 1.89 -3.53 19.11
N GLN A 104 1.10 -3.09 18.13
CA GLN A 104 1.56 -2.77 16.77
C GLN A 104 1.82 -1.27 16.53
N GLN A 105 1.38 -0.38 17.45
CA GLN A 105 1.43 1.08 17.25
C GLN A 105 2.81 1.60 16.88
N GLY A 106 3.87 1.10 17.54
CA GLY A 106 5.24 1.54 17.28
C GLY A 106 5.77 1.13 15.90
N ALA A 107 5.33 -0.02 15.38
CA ALA A 107 5.71 -0.48 14.04
C ALA A 107 4.93 0.29 12.96
N GLU A 108 3.62 0.44 13.15
CA GLU A 108 2.73 1.21 12.28
C GLU A 108 3.18 2.68 12.15
N GLN A 109 3.43 3.35 13.27
CA GLN A 109 3.91 4.73 13.26
C GLN A 109 5.21 4.87 12.49
N LYS A 110 6.19 3.98 12.72
CA LYS A 110 7.47 4.00 12.00
C LYS A 110 7.27 3.80 10.49
N TYR A 111 6.32 2.96 10.08
CA TYR A 111 6.02 2.76 8.68
C TYR A 111 5.45 4.03 8.04
N TYR A 112 4.39 4.61 8.60
CA TYR A 112 3.80 5.85 8.10
C TYR A 112 4.78 7.03 8.10
N GLN A 113 5.60 7.14 9.14
CA GLN A 113 6.58 8.21 9.28
C GLN A 113 7.75 8.07 8.31
N ASN A 114 8.41 6.91 8.29
CA ASN A 114 9.68 6.74 7.59
C ASN A 114 9.51 6.29 6.15
N THR A 115 8.41 5.57 5.84
CA THR A 115 8.20 5.00 4.50
C THR A 115 7.28 5.87 3.65
N LEU A 116 6.20 6.38 4.24
CA LEU A 116 5.21 7.19 3.50
C LEU A 116 5.40 8.71 3.71
N GLY A 117 6.28 9.11 4.63
CA GLY A 117 6.64 10.51 4.86
C GLY A 117 5.56 11.33 5.59
N PHE A 118 4.57 10.67 6.19
CA PHE A 118 3.60 11.36 7.04
C PHE A 118 4.32 11.98 8.24
N GLY A 119 4.04 13.25 8.50
CA GLY A 119 4.63 14.00 9.61
C GLY A 119 3.55 14.43 10.61
N GLY A 120 3.99 14.98 11.73
CA GLY A 120 3.11 15.48 12.80
C GLY A 120 2.93 14.48 13.95
N ASN A 121 1.87 14.70 14.72
CA ASN A 121 1.51 13.84 15.85
C ASN A 121 0.65 12.66 15.38
N TYR A 122 0.69 11.56 16.12
CA TYR A 122 -0.07 10.35 15.81
C TYR A 122 -1.13 10.10 16.88
N LEU A 123 -2.33 9.74 16.44
CA LEU A 123 -3.41 9.24 17.27
C LEU A 123 -3.68 7.80 16.87
N PHE A 124 -4.15 6.98 17.81
CA PHE A 124 -4.41 5.58 17.55
C PHE A 124 -5.85 5.22 17.89
N ALA A 125 -6.46 4.41 17.04
CA ALA A 125 -7.74 3.77 17.27
C ALA A 125 -7.61 2.26 17.04
N ASP A 126 -8.40 1.49 17.76
CA ASP A 126 -8.46 0.02 17.67
C ASP A 126 -9.46 -0.47 16.61
N SER A 127 -10.29 0.42 16.08
CA SER A 127 -11.26 0.13 15.01
C SER A 127 -11.44 1.33 14.08
N LEU A 128 -11.92 1.05 12.86
CA LEU A 128 -12.20 2.08 11.86
C LEU A 128 -13.28 3.07 12.34
N GLU A 129 -14.32 2.58 13.02
CA GLU A 129 -15.40 3.40 13.57
C GLU A 129 -14.87 4.43 14.57
N LYS A 130 -14.01 3.98 15.49
CA LYS A 130 -13.38 4.87 16.47
C LYS A 130 -12.43 5.85 15.80
N GLY A 131 -11.68 5.42 14.78
CA GLY A 131 -10.87 6.31 13.97
C GLY A 131 -11.70 7.41 13.29
N ARG A 132 -12.83 7.04 12.70
CA ARG A 132 -13.78 7.99 12.07
C ARG A 132 -14.40 8.95 13.07
N LEU A 133 -14.71 8.52 14.30
CA LEU A 133 -15.15 9.43 15.36
C LEU A 133 -14.10 10.49 15.70
N LEU A 134 -12.81 10.13 15.69
CA LEU A 134 -11.72 11.10 15.87
C LEU A 134 -11.62 12.08 14.70
N VAL A 135 -11.84 11.61 13.46
CA VAL A 135 -11.91 12.47 12.27
C VAL A 135 -13.06 13.46 12.37
N VAL A 136 -14.28 12.99 12.62
CA VAL A 136 -15.49 13.83 12.69
C VAL A 136 -15.40 14.85 13.83
N SER A 137 -14.77 14.50 14.95
CA SER A 137 -14.50 15.44 16.05
C SER A 137 -13.34 16.41 15.78
N GLY A 138 -12.78 16.41 14.58
CA GLY A 138 -11.75 17.36 14.15
C GLY A 138 -10.36 17.11 14.75
N ARG A 139 -10.10 15.91 15.30
CA ARG A 139 -8.82 15.63 15.96
C ARG A 139 -7.69 15.29 15.00
N GLY A 140 -7.98 15.10 13.71
CA GLY A 140 -6.98 14.72 12.73
C GLY A 140 -7.58 14.22 11.43
N PHE A 141 -6.73 13.58 10.63
CA PHE A 141 -7.13 12.87 9.43
C PHE A 141 -6.82 11.38 9.60
N LEU A 142 -7.57 10.53 8.91
CA LEU A 142 -7.35 9.09 8.87
C LEU A 142 -6.89 8.72 7.44
N PRO A 143 -5.63 8.29 7.24
CA PRO A 143 -5.23 7.71 5.97
C PRO A 143 -5.95 6.37 5.78
N ILE A 144 -6.55 6.19 4.60
CA ILE A 144 -7.21 4.96 4.18
C ILE A 144 -6.85 4.64 2.75
N GLU A 145 -6.84 3.37 2.40
CA GLU A 145 -6.51 2.90 1.06
C GLU A 145 -7.70 2.22 0.40
N SER A 146 -7.77 2.30 -0.93
CA SER A 146 -8.74 1.55 -1.71
C SER A 146 -8.40 0.06 -1.80
N VAL A 147 -8.45 -0.66 -0.68
CA VAL A 147 -8.42 -2.13 -0.70
C VAL A 147 -9.87 -2.65 -0.70
N GLY A 148 -10.34 -3.11 -1.86
CA GLY A 148 -11.72 -3.59 -2.04
C GLY A 148 -12.77 -2.46 -2.06
N THR A 149 -13.93 -2.66 -1.43
CA THR A 149 -14.92 -1.59 -1.19
C THR A 149 -14.47 -0.73 -0.02
N LEU A 150 -14.00 0.49 -0.31
CA LEU A 150 -13.89 1.51 0.71
C LEU A 150 -15.27 1.73 1.35
N PRO A 151 -15.44 1.57 2.67
CA PRO A 151 -16.70 1.88 3.32
C PRO A 151 -17.08 3.32 3.00
N PRO A 152 -18.35 3.63 2.68
CA PRO A 152 -18.75 4.98 2.36
C PRO A 152 -18.27 5.92 3.46
N ALA A 153 -17.64 7.03 3.05
CA ALA A 153 -17.38 8.13 3.96
C ALA A 153 -18.77 8.65 4.34
N GLY A 154 -19.18 8.47 5.60
CA GLY A 154 -20.48 8.97 6.06
C GLY A 154 -20.59 10.49 5.85
N ASP A 155 -21.77 11.06 6.08
CA ASP A 155 -22.10 12.44 5.71
C ASP A 155 -21.21 13.54 6.30
N PHE A 156 -20.39 13.22 7.30
CA PHE A 156 -19.51 14.17 7.98
C PHE A 156 -18.03 14.06 7.57
N ILE A 157 -17.70 13.11 6.69
CA ILE A 157 -16.33 12.86 6.25
C ILE A 157 -16.22 13.18 4.76
N CYS A 158 -15.15 13.88 4.40
CA CYS A 158 -14.69 14.02 3.03
C CYS A 158 -13.48 13.12 2.83
N ARG A 159 -13.38 12.46 1.67
CA ARG A 159 -12.26 11.60 1.32
C ARG A 159 -11.52 12.19 0.13
N LEU A 160 -10.24 12.53 0.34
CA LEU A 160 -9.42 13.22 -0.66
C LEU A 160 -8.17 12.40 -0.98
N PRO A 161 -7.82 12.19 -2.26
CA PRO A 161 -6.58 11.51 -2.62
C PRO A 161 -5.36 12.30 -2.12
N ILE A 162 -4.35 11.58 -1.63
CA ILE A 162 -3.13 12.16 -1.07
C ILE A 162 -2.02 12.16 -2.12
N TYR A 163 -1.46 13.32 -2.40
CA TYR A 163 -0.35 13.50 -3.35
C TYR A 163 0.95 13.89 -2.65
N GLN A 164 2.06 13.40 -3.20
CA GLN A 164 3.40 13.87 -2.90
C GLN A 164 4.04 14.36 -4.19
N GLY A 165 4.21 15.68 -4.32
CA GLY A 165 4.47 16.30 -5.62
C GLY A 165 3.31 16.03 -6.60
N ASP A 166 3.64 15.54 -7.79
CA ASP A 166 2.65 15.23 -8.84
C ASP A 166 2.16 13.78 -8.83
N ARG A 167 2.61 12.95 -7.88
CA ARG A 167 2.24 11.54 -7.78
C ARG A 167 1.32 11.30 -6.59
N GLN A 168 0.23 10.55 -6.80
CA GLN A 168 -0.58 10.04 -5.69
C GLN A 168 0.27 9.05 -4.87
N ILE A 169 0.18 9.14 -3.55
CA ILE A 169 0.82 8.16 -2.67
C ILE A 169 0.12 6.82 -2.87
N MET A 170 0.90 5.81 -3.29
CA MET A 170 0.44 4.44 -3.46
C MET A 170 0.92 3.59 -2.29
N ARG A 171 0.05 2.69 -1.83
CA ARG A 171 0.40 1.65 -0.87
C ARG A 171 0.42 0.29 -1.54
N ASN A 172 1.46 -0.47 -1.21
CA ASN A 172 1.73 -1.75 -1.83
C ASN A 172 1.28 -2.86 -0.89
N TYR A 173 0.36 -3.70 -1.36
CA TYR A 173 -0.14 -4.85 -0.64
C TYR A 173 0.39 -6.12 -1.29
N CYS A 174 0.91 -7.01 -0.46
CA CYS A 174 1.33 -8.34 -0.86
C CYS A 174 0.55 -9.38 -0.07
N ALA A 175 -0.14 -10.28 -0.77
CA ALA A 175 -0.65 -11.49 -0.17
C ALA A 175 0.38 -12.62 -0.33
N PHE A 176 0.64 -13.36 0.74
CA PHE A 176 1.52 -14.52 0.69
C PHE A 176 1.08 -15.57 1.71
N TRP A 177 1.40 -16.83 1.42
CA TRP A 177 1.13 -17.97 2.28
C TRP A 177 2.33 -18.93 2.26
N ARG A 178 2.42 -19.79 3.29
CA ARG A 178 3.45 -20.82 3.32
C ARG A 178 3.10 -21.90 2.31
N LYS A 179 4.06 -22.28 1.47
CA LYS A 179 3.90 -23.31 0.44
C LYS A 179 3.44 -24.65 1.02
N GLU A 180 3.95 -25.04 2.20
CA GLU A 180 3.52 -26.28 2.88
C GLU A 180 2.05 -26.25 3.35
N GLN A 181 1.44 -25.07 3.44
CA GLN A 181 0.06 -24.88 3.89
C GLN A 181 -0.90 -24.58 2.75
N ALA A 182 -0.39 -24.41 1.52
CA ALA A 182 -1.20 -24.16 0.33
C ALA A 182 -2.15 -25.34 0.10
N ASN A 183 -3.43 -25.04 -0.01
CA ASN A 183 -4.48 -25.99 -0.36
C ASN A 183 -5.48 -25.29 -1.28
N TYR A 184 -6.41 -26.07 -1.85
CA TYR A 184 -7.44 -25.58 -2.77
C TYR A 184 -8.17 -24.32 -2.25
N TYR A 185 -8.44 -24.22 -0.94
CA TYR A 185 -9.13 -23.06 -0.37
C TYR A 185 -8.28 -21.78 -0.37
N ILE A 186 -6.96 -21.91 -0.20
CA ILE A 186 -6.06 -20.75 -0.27
C ILE A 186 -5.91 -20.26 -1.71
N GLU A 187 -5.88 -21.17 -2.68
CA GLU A 187 -5.86 -20.84 -4.11
C GLU A 187 -7.16 -20.12 -4.53
N GLU A 188 -8.32 -20.68 -4.17
CA GLU A 188 -9.63 -20.05 -4.40
C GLU A 188 -9.77 -18.69 -3.68
N PHE A 189 -9.21 -18.56 -2.47
CA PHE A 189 -9.17 -17.29 -1.74
C PHE A 189 -8.33 -16.25 -2.47
N ALA A 190 -7.14 -16.62 -2.96
CA ALA A 190 -6.28 -15.72 -3.73
C ALA A 190 -6.98 -15.24 -5.02
N ASP A 191 -7.66 -16.15 -5.73
CA ASP A 191 -8.44 -15.82 -6.93
C ASP A 191 -9.64 -14.91 -6.63
N THR A 192 -10.30 -15.11 -5.50
CA THR A 192 -11.39 -14.25 -5.05
C THR A 192 -10.89 -12.86 -4.64
N LEU A 193 -9.79 -12.81 -3.89
CA LEU A 193 -9.14 -11.55 -3.49
C LEU A 193 -8.75 -10.72 -4.73
N LYS A 194 -8.24 -11.36 -5.77
CA LYS A 194 -7.90 -10.70 -7.03
C LYS A 194 -9.10 -10.14 -7.77
N ARG A 195 -10.16 -10.92 -7.94
CA ARG A 195 -11.39 -10.41 -8.58
C ARG A 195 -11.91 -9.16 -7.85
N LEU A 196 -11.75 -9.08 -6.54
CA LEU A 196 -12.12 -7.91 -5.74
C LEU A 196 -11.16 -6.72 -5.94
N LEU A 197 -9.86 -6.96 -6.09
CA LEU A 197 -8.86 -5.92 -6.35
C LEU A 197 -8.89 -5.41 -7.80
N GLU A 198 -9.17 -6.26 -8.79
CA GLU A 198 -9.17 -5.92 -10.22
C GLU A 198 -10.44 -5.24 -10.71
N LYS A 199 -11.63 -5.64 -10.24
CA LYS A 199 -12.92 -5.09 -10.70
C LYS A 199 -13.00 -3.57 -10.59
N ARG A 200 -12.16 -2.95 -9.76
CA ARG A 200 -12.22 -1.52 -9.40
C ARG A 200 -11.02 -0.69 -9.86
N LYS A 201 -10.04 -1.27 -10.56
CA LYS A 201 -9.07 -0.47 -11.34
C LYS A 201 -9.73 0.17 -12.59
N ASN A 202 -10.89 -0.35 -13.01
CA ASN A 202 -11.64 0.06 -14.21
C ASN A 202 -12.94 0.85 -13.90
N GLU A 203 -13.16 1.23 -12.64
CA GLU A 203 -14.23 2.14 -12.18
C GLU A 203 -13.61 3.48 -11.78
#